data_AF-A0A3R8UZ29-F1
#
_entry.id   AF-A0A3R8UZ29-F1
#
_cell.length_a   1.000
_cell.length_b   1.000
_cell.length_c   1.000
_cell.angle_alpha   90.00
_cell.angle_beta   90.00
_cell.angle_gamma   90.00
#
_symmetry.space_group_name_H-M   'P 1'
#
loop_
_entity.id
_entity.type
_entity.pdbx_description
1 polymer ?
#
loop_
_entity_poly.entity_id
_entity_poly.type
_entity_poly.pdbx_seq_one_letter_code
_entity_poly.pdbx_strand_id
1 'polypeptide(L)'
;MKKLFIAALAVVALAGCKEEGGAFVGQWKNNAKMPETITVTEASGGYRAVAQIDEDKKGYMNVEVVLKAESDKLLVRDKDGKRALEIAADGKMTSYLRHGKDDTFTKVN
;
A
#
# COMPACT_ATOMS: atom_id res chain seq x y z
N MET A 1 54.44 15.16 0.99
CA MET A 1 53.31 14.24 0.77
C MET A 1 52.61 13.97 2.08
N LYS A 2 51.40 14.49 2.30
CA LYS A 2 50.40 13.90 3.19
C LYS A 2 49.04 14.45 2.76
N LYS A 3 48.21 13.52 2.30
CA LYS A 3 46.92 13.72 1.66
C LYS A 3 45.90 14.05 2.74
N LEU A 4 45.11 15.09 2.56
CA LEU A 4 43.85 15.27 3.28
C LEU A 4 42.77 15.57 2.24
N PHE A 5 42.31 14.50 1.59
CA PHE A 5 41.03 14.51 0.91
C PHE A 5 39.96 14.46 2.00
N ILE A 6 39.45 15.62 2.39
CA ILE A 6 38.21 15.69 3.14
C ILE A 6 37.11 15.38 2.13
N ALA A 7 36.73 14.11 2.04
CA ALA A 7 35.53 13.68 1.35
C ALA A 7 34.35 14.33 2.07
N ALA A 8 33.79 15.38 1.47
CA ALA A 8 32.51 15.91 1.89
C ALA A 8 31.47 14.80 1.67
N LEU A 9 31.09 14.12 2.76
CA LEU A 9 29.82 13.41 2.83
C LEU A 9 28.72 14.45 2.61
N ALA A 10 28.26 14.58 1.37
CA ALA A 10 26.94 15.11 1.11
C ALA A 10 25.94 14.11 1.69
N VAL A 11 25.53 14.37 2.93
CA VAL A 11 24.39 13.71 3.56
C VAL A 11 23.23 13.83 2.58
N VAL A 12 22.69 12.67 2.24
CA VAL A 12 21.62 12.44 1.29
C VAL A 12 20.51 13.47 1.50
N ALA A 13 20.21 14.24 0.45
CA ALA A 13 18.95 14.95 0.36
C ALA A 13 17.82 13.92 0.20
N LEU A 14 17.40 13.30 1.31
CA LEU A 14 16.13 12.59 1.46
C LEU A 14 15.12 13.41 2.28
N ALA A 15 15.40 14.69 2.48
CA ALA A 15 14.42 15.65 2.98
C ALA A 15 13.48 16.02 1.83
N GLY A 16 12.43 15.22 1.60
CA GLY A 16 11.40 15.62 0.63
C GLY A 16 10.37 14.58 0.20
N CYS A 17 10.53 13.28 0.48
CA CYS A 17 9.41 12.35 0.27
C CYS A 17 8.45 12.49 1.45
N LYS A 18 7.44 13.35 1.30
CA LYS A 18 6.21 13.23 2.09
C LYS A 18 5.78 11.76 1.93
N GLU A 19 5.75 10.97 3.02
CA GLU A 19 5.38 9.55 3.00
C GLU A 19 3.86 9.42 2.78
N GLU A 20 3.40 9.96 1.65
CA GLU A 20 2.01 9.89 1.27
C GLU A 20 1.64 8.43 1.12
N GLY A 21 0.58 8.03 1.80
CA GLY A 21 0.11 6.65 1.83
C GLY A 21 0.69 5.78 2.95
N GLY A 22 1.52 6.30 3.85
CA GLY A 22 2.04 5.52 4.98
C GLY A 22 0.93 4.94 5.87
N ALA A 23 -0.23 5.60 5.94
CA ALA A 23 -1.42 5.12 6.65
C ALA A 23 -1.91 3.75 6.16
N PHE A 24 -1.65 3.39 4.90
CA PHE A 24 -2.07 2.12 4.31
C PHE A 24 -1.20 0.94 4.75
N VAL A 25 0.06 1.16 5.15
CA VAL A 25 0.98 0.08 5.51
C VAL A 25 0.43 -0.73 6.69
N GLY A 26 0.42 -2.05 6.56
CA GLY A 26 -0.12 -2.99 7.54
C GLY A 26 -1.14 -3.96 6.94
N GLN A 27 -1.85 -4.67 7.81
CA GLN A 27 -2.88 -5.63 7.42
C GLN A 27 -4.28 -5.02 7.60
N TRP A 28 -5.17 -5.36 6.68
CA TRP A 28 -6.53 -4.88 6.63
C TRP A 28 -7.47 -6.05 6.40
N LYS A 29 -8.53 -6.16 7.20
CA LYS A 29 -9.51 -7.25 7.12
C LYS A 29 -10.91 -6.71 6.93
N ASN A 30 -11.71 -7.38 6.11
CA ASN A 30 -13.15 -7.15 6.06
C ASN A 30 -13.91 -8.32 6.72
N ASN A 31 -15.20 -8.10 6.97
CA ASN A 31 -16.11 -9.13 7.50
C ASN A 31 -17.19 -9.48 6.47
N ALA A 32 -16.83 -9.44 5.18
CA ALA A 32 -17.74 -9.75 4.09
C ALA A 32 -18.08 -11.25 4.07
N LYS A 33 -19.03 -11.66 3.22
CA LYS A 33 -19.41 -13.07 3.04
C LYS A 33 -18.23 -13.96 2.63
N MET A 34 -17.25 -13.38 1.93
CA MET A 34 -15.95 -13.98 1.66
C MET A 34 -14.91 -13.06 2.30
N PRO A 35 -14.51 -13.33 3.56
CA PRO A 35 -13.53 -12.49 4.24
C PRO A 35 -12.23 -12.45 3.47
N GLU A 36 -11.67 -11.24 3.35
CA GLU A 36 -10.42 -10.97 2.66
C GLU A 36 -9.48 -10.20 3.59
N THR A 37 -8.21 -10.60 3.56
CA THR A 37 -7.10 -9.86 4.15
C THR A 37 -6.30 -9.18 3.04
N ILE A 38 -6.11 -7.87 3.17
CA ILE A 38 -5.20 -7.08 2.34
C ILE A 38 -3.98 -6.72 3.18
N THR A 39 -2.81 -7.14 2.73
CA THR A 39 -1.53 -6.73 3.33
C THR A 39 -0.87 -5.70 2.43
N VAL A 40 -0.55 -4.53 2.98
CA VAL A 40 0.18 -3.47 2.29
C VAL A 40 1.55 -3.31 2.91
N THR A 41 2.59 -3.39 2.09
CA THR A 41 3.99 -3.19 2.48
C THR A 41 4.62 -2.09 1.66
N GLU A 42 5.57 -1.36 2.24
CA GLU A 42 6.43 -0.47 1.47
C GLU A 42 7.28 -1.26 0.47
N ALA A 43 7.48 -0.68 -0.71
CA ALA A 43 8.33 -1.21 -1.75
C ALA A 43 9.16 -0.08 -2.37
N SER A 44 10.22 -0.40 -3.10
CA SER A 44 11.06 0.63 -3.75
C SER A 44 10.22 1.49 -4.69
N GLY A 45 9.97 2.74 -4.31
CA GLY A 45 9.21 3.71 -5.10
C GLY A 45 7.68 3.71 -4.86
N GLY A 46 7.17 3.03 -3.84
CA GLY A 46 5.74 3.04 -3.52
C GLY A 46 5.34 1.93 -2.56
N TYR A 47 4.30 1.19 -2.91
CA TYR A 47 3.71 0.15 -2.07
C TYR A 47 3.42 -1.11 -2.87
N ARG A 48 3.36 -2.24 -2.18
CA ARG A 48 2.83 -3.50 -2.70
C ARG A 48 1.63 -3.91 -1.87
N ALA A 49 0.52 -4.23 -2.52
CA ALA A 49 -0.66 -4.77 -1.87
C ALA A 49 -0.90 -6.21 -2.32
N VAL A 50 -1.13 -7.10 -1.34
CA VAL A 50 -1.53 -8.50 -1.57
C VAL A 50 -2.88 -8.72 -0.92
N ALA A 51 -3.88 -9.07 -1.72
CA ALA A 51 -5.25 -9.33 -1.30
C ALA A 51 -5.58 -10.82 -1.41
N GLN A 52 -5.89 -11.44 -0.28
CA GLN A 52 -6.11 -12.88 -0.13
C GLN A 52 -7.44 -13.16 0.57
N ILE A 53 -8.24 -14.07 0.01
CA ILE A 53 -9.46 -14.57 0.66
C ILE A 53 -9.06 -15.55 1.78
N ASP A 54 -9.51 -15.30 3.01
CA ASP A 54 -9.02 -15.99 4.22
C ASP A 54 -9.42 -17.48 4.25
N GLU A 55 -10.64 -17.81 3.81
CA GLU A 55 -11.15 -19.18 3.73
C GLU A 55 -11.41 -19.61 2.29
N ASP A 56 -10.38 -19.51 1.46
CA ASP A 56 -10.49 -19.87 0.05
C ASP A 56 -10.57 -21.40 -0.19
N LYS A 57 -11.76 -21.95 -0.02
CA LYS A 57 -12.08 -23.36 -0.31
C LYS A 57 -12.17 -23.66 -1.81
N LYS A 58 -12.04 -22.65 -2.68
CA LYS A 58 -12.25 -22.76 -4.14
C LYS A 58 -11.00 -22.51 -4.96
N GLY A 59 -9.89 -22.10 -4.36
CA GLY A 59 -8.62 -21.84 -5.04
C GLY A 59 -8.64 -20.53 -5.85
N TYR A 60 -9.36 -19.52 -5.39
CA TYR A 60 -9.24 -18.16 -5.90
C TYR A 60 -7.80 -17.63 -5.79
N MET A 61 -7.29 -17.07 -6.89
CA MET A 61 -5.95 -16.49 -6.90
C MET A 61 -5.86 -15.25 -6.01
N ASN A 62 -4.72 -15.13 -5.32
CA ASN A 62 -4.30 -13.90 -4.67
C ASN A 62 -4.15 -12.78 -5.71
N VAL A 63 -4.50 -11.56 -5.31
CA VAL A 63 -4.28 -10.37 -6.14
C VAL A 63 -3.10 -9.61 -5.57
N GLU A 64 -2.04 -9.50 -6.36
CA GLU A 64 -0.83 -8.77 -6.00
C GLU A 64 -0.62 -7.60 -6.96
N VAL A 65 -0.46 -6.39 -6.43
CA VAL A 65 -0.38 -5.17 -7.23
C VAL A 65 0.65 -4.20 -6.64
N VAL A 66 1.43 -3.57 -7.51
CA VAL A 66 2.30 -2.44 -7.18
C VAL A 66 1.51 -1.14 -7.27
N LEU A 67 1.59 -0.33 -6.23
CA LEU A 67 0.83 0.88 -6.04
C LEU A 67 1.75 2.07 -5.80
N LYS A 68 1.26 3.27 -6.13
CA LYS A 68 1.87 4.55 -5.78
C LYS A 68 0.84 5.41 -5.05
N ALA A 69 1.33 6.27 -4.17
CA ALA A 69 0.46 7.26 -3.55
C ALA A 69 0.12 8.38 -4.53
N GLU A 70 -1.18 8.68 -4.62
CA GLU A 70 -1.67 9.91 -5.22
C GLU A 70 -1.98 10.96 -4.14
N SER A 71 -2.26 10.51 -2.91
CA SER A 71 -2.35 11.34 -1.71
C SER A 71 -2.19 10.49 -0.44
N ASP A 72 -2.23 11.14 0.72
CA ASP A 72 -2.26 10.47 2.05
C ASP A 72 -3.44 9.49 2.23
N LYS A 73 -4.49 9.60 1.39
CA LYS A 73 -5.73 8.81 1.47
C LYS A 73 -6.03 8.01 0.22
N LEU A 74 -5.17 8.01 -0.79
CA LEU A 74 -5.41 7.29 -2.04
C LEU A 74 -4.13 6.67 -2.59
N LEU A 75 -4.17 5.35 -2.73
CA LEU A 75 -3.20 4.59 -3.53
C LEU A 75 -3.82 4.22 -4.88
N VAL A 76 -3.06 4.42 -5.95
CA VAL A 76 -3.42 4.05 -7.31
C VAL A 76 -2.46 2.98 -7.84
N ARG A 77 -2.92 2.18 -8.80
CA ARG A 77 -2.09 1.16 -9.45
C ARG A 77 -0.98 1.86 -10.23
N ASP A 78 0.25 1.40 -10.05
CA ASP A 78 1.39 2.03 -10.73
C ASP A 78 1.28 1.91 -12.26
N LYS A 79 0.79 0.74 -12.74
CA LYS A 79 0.69 0.42 -14.18
C LYS A 79 -0.25 1.29 -15.00
N ASP A 80 -1.37 1.76 -14.42
CA ASP A 80 -2.46 2.40 -15.17
C ASP A 80 -3.12 3.58 -14.43
N GLY A 81 -2.65 3.93 -13.23
CA GLY A 81 -3.17 5.05 -12.44
C GLY A 81 -4.59 4.86 -11.93
N LYS A 82 -5.19 3.67 -12.07
CA LYS A 82 -6.54 3.42 -11.56
C LYS A 82 -6.54 3.35 -10.04
N ARG A 83 -7.62 3.82 -9.41
CA ARG A 83 -7.86 3.71 -7.96
C ARG A 83 -7.67 2.26 -7.52
N ALA A 84 -6.93 2.08 -6.43
CA ALA A 84 -6.63 0.76 -5.87
C ALA A 84 -7.12 0.66 -4.44
N LEU A 85 -6.68 1.57 -3.57
CA LEU A 85 -7.06 1.59 -2.15
C LEU A 85 -7.32 3.03 -1.72
N GLU A 86 -8.38 3.27 -0.96
CA GLU A 86 -8.71 4.60 -0.43
C GLU A 86 -9.07 4.52 1.04
N ILE A 87 -8.53 5.41 1.86
CA ILE A 87 -8.89 5.52 3.28
C ILE A 87 -9.88 6.67 3.46
N ALA A 88 -11.07 6.33 3.95
CA ALA A 88 -12.10 7.30 4.30
C ALA A 88 -11.74 8.05 5.60
N ALA A 89 -12.48 9.13 5.90
CA ALA A 89 -12.24 9.94 7.10
C ALA A 89 -12.44 9.17 8.42
N ASP A 90 -13.20 8.07 8.39
CA ASP A 90 -13.43 7.19 9.54
C ASP A 90 -12.31 6.15 9.75
N GLY A 91 -11.25 6.20 8.93
CA GLY A 91 -10.10 5.31 9.01
C GLY A 91 -10.34 3.94 8.36
N LYS A 92 -11.51 3.68 7.76
CA LYS A 92 -11.73 2.46 6.99
C LYS A 92 -11.14 2.58 5.60
N MET A 93 -10.67 1.45 5.07
CA MET A 93 -10.14 1.36 3.72
C MET A 93 -11.15 0.72 2.78
N THR A 94 -11.38 1.32 1.62
CA THR A 94 -12.12 0.71 0.51
C THR A 94 -11.12 0.11 -0.48
N SER A 95 -11.35 -1.12 -0.93
CA SER A 95 -10.51 -1.80 -1.93
C SER A 95 -11.19 -1.84 -3.30
N TYR A 96 -10.41 -1.49 -4.34
CA TYR A 96 -10.78 -1.58 -5.75
C TYR A 96 -9.92 -2.62 -6.49
N LEU A 97 -9.28 -3.54 -5.75
CA LEU A 97 -8.37 -4.53 -6.32
C LEU A 97 -9.12 -5.65 -7.07
N ARG A 98 -10.26 -6.10 -6.54
CA ARG A 98 -11.15 -7.07 -7.18
C ARG A 98 -12.37 -6.35 -7.76
N HIS A 99 -12.83 -6.79 -8.94
CA HIS A 99 -14.10 -6.33 -9.50
C HIS A 99 -15.25 -6.87 -8.65
N GLY A 100 -15.96 -6.00 -7.93
CA GLY A 100 -17.02 -6.36 -6.99
C GLY A 100 -17.37 -5.16 -6.11
N LYS A 101 -18.49 -5.25 -5.38
CA LYS A 101 -18.99 -4.15 -4.53
C LYS A 101 -17.92 -3.64 -3.56
N ASP A 102 -18.02 -2.35 -3.22
CA ASP A 102 -17.12 -1.64 -2.31
C ASP A 102 -17.13 -2.28 -0.91
N ASP A 103 -16.28 -3.28 -0.70
CA ASP A 103 -16.04 -3.83 0.63
C ASP A 103 -15.14 -2.89 1.41
N THR A 104 -15.51 -2.64 2.66
CA THR A 104 -14.73 -1.82 3.59
C THR A 104 -13.92 -2.70 4.52
N PHE A 105 -12.68 -2.31 4.74
CA PHE A 105 -11.69 -3.02 5.52
C PHE A 105 -11.30 -2.19 6.73
N THR A 106 -11.06 -2.88 7.84
CA THR A 106 -10.54 -2.29 9.07
C THR A 106 -9.08 -2.73 9.25
N LYS A 107 -8.24 -1.80 9.70
CA LYS A 107 -6.84 -2.10 9.97
C LYS A 107 -6.74 -3.09 11.13
N VAL A 108 -5.88 -4.09 10.99
CA VAL A 108 -5.53 -5.04 12.04
C VAL A 108 -4.39 -4.43 12.85
N ASN A 109 -4.59 -4.36 14.16
CA ASN A 109 -3.59 -3.83 15.10
C ASN A 109 -2.39 -4.77 15.24
#